data_AF-R5IED9-F1
#
_entry.id   AF-R5IED9-F1
#
_cell.length_a   1.000
_cell.length_b   1.000
_cell.length_c   1.000
_cell.angle_alpha   90.00
_cell.angle_beta   90.00
_cell.angle_gamma   90.00
#
_symmetry.space_group_name_H-M   'P 1'
#
loop_
_entity.id
_entity.type
_entity.pdbx_description
1 polymer ?
#
loop_
_entity_poly.entity_id
_entity_poly.type
_entity_poly.pdbx_seq_one_letter_code
_entity_poly.pdbx_strand_id
1 'polypeptide(L)'
;MGISFFKVPSHRVFHYEPRYWDERKEHREMVKNETLREKALREGREWKDESYRPGMYISGKFQEQARNNRRGSLSKNLTRIIGLVSVATFIALLYFFAKYATIVLESLR
;
A
#
# COMPACT_ATOMS: atom_id res chain seq x y z
N MET A 1 -20.62 3.89 -39.08
CA MET A 1 -20.28 3.26 -37.79
C MET A 1 -18.79 3.47 -37.55
N GLY A 2 -18.43 4.34 -36.61
CA GLY A 2 -17.05 4.71 -36.35
C GLY A 2 -16.40 3.78 -35.32
N ILE A 3 -15.19 3.32 -35.61
CA ILE A 3 -14.38 2.50 -34.72
C ILE A 3 -13.74 3.45 -33.70
N SER A 4 -14.23 3.44 -32.47
CA SER A 4 -13.65 4.21 -31.37
C SER A 4 -12.46 3.44 -30.78
N PHE A 5 -11.24 3.97 -30.94
CA PHE A 5 -10.02 3.41 -30.35
C PHE A 5 -9.71 3.97 -28.94
N PHE A 6 -10.60 4.79 -28.37
CA PHE A 6 -10.41 5.38 -27.05
C PHE A 6 -11.59 5.06 -26.15
N LYS A 7 -11.35 4.18 -25.18
CA LYS A 7 -12.31 3.85 -24.12
C LYS A 7 -12.47 5.07 -23.21
N VAL A 8 -13.63 5.72 -23.27
CA VAL A 8 -13.99 6.76 -22.30
C VAL A 8 -14.07 6.09 -20.92
N PRO A 9 -13.23 6.47 -19.94
CA PRO A 9 -13.25 5.85 -18.63
C PRO A 9 -14.58 6.17 -17.93
N SER A 10 -15.34 5.14 -17.56
CA SER A 10 -16.51 5.30 -16.71
C SER A 10 -16.08 5.85 -15.35
N HIS A 11 -16.90 6.75 -14.79
CA HIS A 11 -16.70 7.31 -13.46
C HIS A 11 -16.43 6.20 -12.42
N ARG A 12 -15.28 6.26 -11.76
CA ARG A 12 -14.94 5.32 -10.69
C ARG A 12 -15.54 5.86 -9.39
N VAL A 13 -16.67 5.33 -8.97
CA VAL A 13 -17.24 5.61 -7.65
C VAL A 13 -16.44 4.80 -6.63
N PHE A 14 -15.90 5.48 -5.62
CA PHE A 14 -15.24 4.82 -4.50
C PHE A 14 -16.31 4.14 -3.64
N HIS A 15 -16.28 2.82 -3.58
CA HIS A 15 -17.04 2.09 -2.56
C HIS A 15 -16.41 2.35 -1.19
N TYR A 16 -17.15 3.00 -0.29
CA TYR A 16 -16.76 3.19 1.09
C TYR A 16 -17.54 2.23 1.99
N GLU A 17 -16.84 1.27 2.60
CA GLU A 17 -17.34 0.46 3.71
C GLU A 17 -16.78 0.99 5.04
N PRO A 18 -17.60 1.52 5.96
CA PRO A 18 -17.17 1.77 7.32
C PRO A 18 -17.03 0.43 8.05
N ARG A 19 -15.79 -0.03 8.27
CA ARG A 19 -15.54 -1.40 8.76
C ARG A 19 -15.66 -1.57 10.29
N TYR A 20 -15.32 -0.57 11.10
CA TYR A 20 -15.48 -0.63 12.56
C TYR A 20 -15.61 0.78 13.17
N TRP A 21 -16.51 0.91 14.14
CA TRP A 21 -16.50 1.99 15.13
C TRP A 21 -15.21 1.87 15.97
N ASP A 22 -14.33 2.86 15.89
CA ASP A 22 -13.13 2.95 16.72
C ASP A 22 -13.32 4.11 17.70
N GLU A 23 -13.71 3.78 18.94
CA GLU A 23 -14.02 4.72 20.02
C GLU A 23 -12.90 5.74 20.23
N ARG A 24 -11.64 5.32 20.06
CA ARG A 24 -10.48 6.19 20.25
C ARG A 24 -10.31 7.20 19.12
N LYS A 25 -10.79 6.87 17.93
CA LYS A 25 -10.75 7.78 16.78
C LYS A 25 -11.84 8.82 16.94
N GLU A 26 -13.04 8.40 17.29
CA GLU A 26 -14.17 9.31 17.50
C GLU A 26 -13.91 10.29 18.67
N HIS A 27 -13.40 9.80 19.81
CA HIS A 27 -13.08 10.67 20.95
C HIS A 27 -12.04 11.76 20.58
N ARG A 28 -11.06 11.45 19.73
CA ARG A 28 -10.10 12.45 19.25
C ARG A 28 -10.72 13.45 18.30
N GLU A 29 -11.64 13.01 17.45
CA GLU A 29 -12.38 13.90 16.54
C GLU A 29 -13.35 14.80 17.31
N MET A 30 -14.03 14.28 18.34
CA MET A 30 -14.90 15.05 19.25
C MET A 30 -14.12 16.14 20.00
N VAL A 31 -13.03 15.79 20.68
CA VAL A 31 -12.20 16.76 21.42
C VAL A 31 -11.64 17.85 20.49
N LYS A 32 -11.24 17.46 19.27
CA LYS A 32 -10.75 18.41 18.28
C LYS A 32 -11.85 19.36 17.81
N ASN A 33 -13.06 18.87 17.58
CA ASN A 33 -14.18 19.70 17.16
C ASN A 33 -14.64 20.64 18.28
N GLU A 34 -14.65 20.16 19.53
CA GLU A 34 -14.99 20.97 20.70
C GLU A 34 -14.00 22.12 20.91
N THR A 35 -12.70 21.84 20.86
CA THR A 35 -11.65 22.88 20.97
C THR A 35 -11.71 23.91 19.84
N LEU A 36 -12.01 23.48 18.62
CA LEU A 36 -12.22 24.38 17.49
C LEU A 36 -13.48 25.25 17.68
N ARG A 37 -14.55 24.67 18.23
CA ARG A 37 -15.80 25.37 18.53
C ARG A 37 -15.60 26.45 19.58
N GLU A 38 -14.96 26.12 20.70
CA GLU A 38 -14.62 27.10 21.74
C GLU A 38 -13.78 28.27 21.20
N LYS A 39 -12.82 27.96 20.32
CA LYS A 39 -11.99 28.99 19.68
C LYS A 39 -12.80 29.91 18.76
N ALA A 40 -13.70 29.35 17.96
CA ALA A 40 -14.57 30.13 17.07
C ALA A 40 -15.53 31.05 17.85
N LEU A 41 -16.09 30.54 18.95
CA LEU A 41 -16.94 31.31 19.87
C LEU A 41 -16.17 32.46 20.55
N ARG A 42 -14.93 32.22 20.99
CA ARG A 42 -14.05 33.27 21.53
C ARG A 42 -13.72 34.37 20.52
N GLU A 43 -13.63 34.01 19.25
CA GLU A 43 -13.32 34.94 18.16
C GLU A 43 -14.58 35.60 17.56
N GLY A 44 -15.77 35.35 18.11
CA GLY A 44 -17.04 35.96 17.69
C GLY A 44 -17.51 35.54 16.29
N ARG A 45 -17.02 34.41 15.76
CA ARG A 45 -17.40 33.90 14.44
C ARG A 45 -18.47 32.83 14.57
N GLU A 46 -19.45 32.83 13.65
CA GLU A 46 -20.44 31.75 13.57
C GLU A 46 -19.74 30.41 13.32
N TRP A 47 -20.04 29.44 14.19
CA TRP A 47 -19.58 28.06 14.02
C TRP A 47 -20.33 27.43 12.84
N LYS A 48 -19.69 27.41 11.67
CA LYS A 48 -20.14 26.56 10.57
C LYS A 48 -19.67 25.15 10.85
N ASP A 49 -20.62 24.21 10.90
CA ASP A 49 -20.35 22.78 11.01
C ASP A 49 -19.72 22.29 9.70
N GLU A 50 -18.42 22.56 9.53
CA GLU A 50 -17.62 22.10 8.40
C GLU A 50 -17.22 20.62 8.55
N SER A 51 -18.07 19.82 9.21
CA SER A 51 -17.85 18.37 9.44
C SER A 51 -17.50 17.63 8.13
N TYR A 52 -18.00 18.12 6.99
CA TYR A 52 -17.61 17.62 5.68
C TYR A 52 -16.76 18.63 4.90
N ARG A 53 -15.43 18.47 4.96
CA ARG A 53 -14.51 19.06 3.98
C ARG A 53 -14.23 18.05 2.86
N PRO A 54 -14.77 18.23 1.64
CA PRO A 54 -14.46 17.33 0.52
C PRO A 54 -12.95 17.31 0.28
N GLY A 55 -12.36 16.11 0.27
CA GLY A 55 -10.92 15.90 0.08
C GLY A 55 -10.08 15.73 1.34
N MET A 56 -10.62 15.98 2.54
CA MET A 56 -9.86 15.83 3.80
C MET A 56 -9.35 14.39 4.02
N TYR A 57 -10.16 13.40 3.66
CA TYR A 57 -9.78 11.98 3.76
C TYR A 57 -8.94 11.49 2.56
N ILE A 58 -8.87 12.28 1.49
CA ILE A 58 -8.19 11.89 0.25
C ILE A 58 -6.69 12.16 0.37
N SER A 59 -6.30 13.36 0.80
CA SER A 59 -4.90 13.78 0.85
C SER A 59 -4.06 12.96 1.85
N GLY A 60 -4.60 12.70 3.04
CA GLY A 60 -3.91 11.95 4.09
C GLY A 60 -3.74 10.46 3.78
N LYS A 61 -4.73 9.84 3.11
CA LYS A 61 -4.72 8.40 2.83
C LYS A 61 -3.73 8.02 1.74
N PHE A 62 -3.52 8.87 0.73
CA PHE A 62 -2.48 8.65 -0.28
C PHE A 62 -1.07 8.73 0.32
N GLN A 63 -0.84 9.69 1.22
CA GLN A 63 0.43 9.81 1.93
C GLN A 63 0.66 8.63 2.90
N GLU A 64 -0.41 8.15 3.55
CA GLU A 64 -0.38 6.98 4.43
C GLU A 64 -0.09 5.68 3.65
N GLN A 65 -0.71 5.47 2.48
CA GLN A 65 -0.40 4.33 1.60
C GLN A 65 1.05 4.38 1.09
N ALA A 66 1.53 5.55 0.65
CA ALA A 66 2.92 5.71 0.23
C ALA A 66 3.90 5.42 1.37
N ARG A 67 3.55 5.79 2.61
CA ARG A 67 4.34 5.51 3.82
C ARG A 67 4.27 4.04 4.24
N ASN A 68 3.11 3.39 4.15
CA ASN A 68 2.94 1.97 4.49
C ASN A 68 3.59 1.04 3.45
N ASN A 69 3.55 1.38 2.16
CA ASN A 69 4.29 0.63 1.13
C ASN A 69 5.81 0.63 1.39
N ARG A 70 6.35 1.68 2.02
CA ARG A 70 7.75 1.71 2.45
C ARG A 70 8.04 0.83 3.67
N ARG A 71 7.03 0.52 4.49
CA ARG A 71 7.15 -0.32 5.70
C ARG A 71 7.03 -1.82 5.42
N GLY A 72 6.34 -2.21 4.33
CA GLY A 72 6.14 -3.61 3.96
C GLY A 72 7.29 -4.24 3.15
N SER A 73 8.26 -3.45 2.69
CA SER A 73 9.47 -4.01 2.07
C SER A 73 10.33 -4.61 3.16
N LEU A 74 10.53 -5.94 3.12
CA LEU A 74 11.70 -6.59 3.73
C LEU A 74 12.93 -5.70 3.53
N SER A 75 13.80 -5.63 4.54
CA SER A 75 14.97 -4.75 4.49
C SER A 75 15.68 -4.99 3.15
N LYS A 76 15.99 -3.92 2.41
CA LYS A 76 16.57 -4.02 1.05
C LYS A 76 17.78 -4.96 1.00
N ASN A 77 18.50 -5.05 2.11
CA ASN A 77 19.65 -5.95 2.29
C ASN A 77 19.23 -7.42 2.34
N LEU A 78 18.15 -7.76 3.05
CA LEU A 78 17.66 -9.13 3.13
C LEU A 78 17.13 -9.62 1.78
N THR A 79 16.39 -8.79 1.04
CA THR A 79 15.97 -9.14 -0.34
C THR A 79 17.15 -9.37 -1.28
N ARG A 80 18.21 -8.55 -1.16
CA ARG A 80 19.45 -8.74 -1.94
C ARG A 80 20.17 -10.04 -1.59
N ILE A 81 20.28 -10.35 -0.29
CA ILE A 81 20.92 -11.60 0.18
C ILE A 81 20.15 -12.81 -0.32
N ILE A 82 18.82 -12.82 -0.19
CA ILE A 82 17.96 -13.90 -0.68
C ILE A 82 18.15 -14.11 -2.18
N GLY A 83 18.18 -13.03 -2.97
CA GLY A 83 18.44 -13.11 -4.41
C GLY A 83 19.81 -13.70 -4.74
N LEU A 84 20.86 -13.27 -4.02
CA LEU A 84 22.22 -13.74 -4.23
C LEU A 84 22.37 -15.23 -3.87
N VAL A 85 21.81 -15.64 -2.74
CA VAL A 85 21.77 -17.06 -2.32
C VAL A 85 20.99 -17.91 -3.31
N SER A 86 19.83 -17.43 -3.79
CA SER A 86 19.01 -18.15 -4.78
C SER A 86 19.79 -18.41 -6.07
N VAL A 87 20.52 -17.42 -6.59
CA VAL A 87 21.36 -17.58 -7.79
C VAL A 87 22.51 -18.55 -7.54
N ALA A 88 23.20 -18.44 -6.40
CA ALA A 88 24.30 -19.34 -6.06
C ALA A 88 23.83 -20.81 -5.95
N THR A 89 22.70 -21.04 -5.29
CA THR A 89 22.09 -22.38 -5.18
C THR A 89 21.69 -22.92 -6.55
N PHE A 90 21.14 -22.08 -7.43
CA PHE A 90 20.76 -22.50 -8.78
C PHE A 90 21.97 -22.98 -9.60
N ILE A 91 23.08 -22.25 -9.56
CA ILE A 91 24.33 -22.62 -10.25
C ILE A 91 24.90 -23.94 -9.67
N ALA A 92 24.89 -24.09 -8.34
CA ALA A 92 25.37 -25.31 -7.68
C ALA A 92 24.55 -26.54 -8.09
N LEU A 93 23.21 -26.40 -8.21
CA LEU A 93 22.35 -27.46 -8.70
C LEU A 93 22.66 -27.83 -10.15
N LEU A 94 22.85 -26.85 -11.04
CA LEU A 94 23.24 -27.12 -12.43
C LEU A 94 24.57 -27.85 -12.54
N TYR A 95 25.56 -27.46 -11.75
CA TYR A 95 26.85 -28.14 -11.70
C TYR A 95 26.72 -29.58 -11.22
N PHE A 96 25.93 -29.80 -10.17
CA PHE A 96 25.63 -31.14 -9.67
C PHE A 96 24.96 -31.97 -10.79
N PHE A 97 23.86 -31.49 -11.37
CA PHE A 97 23.18 -32.19 -12.47
C PHE A 97 24.10 -32.51 -13.64
N ALA A 98 24.95 -31.57 -14.06
CA ALA A 98 25.92 -31.81 -15.13
C ALA A 98 26.88 -32.97 -14.78
N LYS A 99 27.47 -32.95 -13.58
CA LYS A 99 28.42 -33.99 -13.13
C LYS A 99 27.77 -35.37 -13.03
N TYR A 100 26.56 -35.47 -12.47
CA TYR A 100 25.89 -36.76 -12.33
C TYR A 100 25.30 -37.26 -13.65
N ALA A 101 24.82 -36.38 -14.52
CA ALA A 101 24.39 -36.76 -15.86
C ALA A 101 25.56 -37.32 -16.69
N THR A 102 26.75 -36.70 -16.61
CA THR A 102 27.94 -37.23 -17.30
C THR A 102 28.35 -38.60 -16.79
N ILE A 103 28.35 -38.81 -15.46
CA ILE A 103 28.70 -40.10 -14.85
C ILE A 103 27.68 -41.19 -15.25
N VAL A 104 26.38 -40.86 -15.23
CA VAL A 104 25.33 -41.81 -15.63
C VAL A 104 25.43 -42.15 -17.11
N LEU A 105 25.67 -41.17 -17.98
CA LEU A 105 25.89 -41.37 -19.41
C LEU A 105 27.14 -42.22 -19.71
N GLU A 106 28.24 -42.02 -18.97
CA GLU A 106 29.43 -42.88 -19.09
C GLU A 106 29.16 -44.31 -18.59
N SER A 107 28.37 -44.48 -17.53
CA SER A 107 28.05 -45.81 -17.00
C SER A 107 27.11 -46.65 -17.89
N LEU A 108 26.40 -46.00 -18.82
CA LEU A 108 25.45 -46.63 -19.75
C LEU A 108 26.08 -46.99 -21.11
N ARG A 109 27.31 -46.53 -21.39
CA ARG A 109 28.04 -46.78 -22.63
C ARG A 109 29.02 -47.94 -22.47
#